data_AF-A0A822ZE61-F1
#
_entry.id   AF-A0A822ZE61-F1
#
_cell.length_a   1.000
_cell.length_b   1.000
_cell.length_c   1.000
_cell.angle_alpha   90.00
_cell.angle_beta   90.00
_cell.angle_gamma   90.00
#
_symmetry.space_group_name_H-M   'P 1'
#
loop_
_entity.id
_entity.type
_entity.pdbx_description
1 polymer ?
#
loop_
_entity_poly.entity_id
_entity_poly.type
_entity_poly.pdbx_seq_one_letter_code
_entity_poly.pdbx_strand_id
1 'polypeptide(L)'
;MTTIKHKTKHAISWSKLCLSKKMRGLGIKHNLQMNKAMFSKQVRRLLTCPNTTWANAIKAKYIFPRTSIFEAKRCRSSSHWWKCAHDILKGKI
;
A
#
# COMPACT_ATOMS: atom_id res chain seq x y z
N MET A 1 5.49 -33.78 -39.10
CA MET A 1 5.43 -33.63 -37.63
C MET A 1 5.71 -32.19 -37.24
N THR A 2 4.68 -31.35 -37.14
CA THR A 2 4.81 -29.95 -36.70
C THR A 2 4.87 -29.91 -35.18
N THR A 3 6.02 -29.51 -34.63
CA THR A 3 6.20 -29.38 -33.18
C THR A 3 5.37 -28.22 -32.65
N ILE A 4 4.25 -28.53 -32.00
CA ILE A 4 3.43 -27.55 -31.28
C ILE A 4 4.26 -27.09 -30.07
N LYS A 5 4.88 -25.92 -30.19
CA LYS A 5 5.56 -25.27 -29.05
C LYS A 5 4.50 -24.88 -28.02
N HIS A 6 4.46 -25.60 -26.90
CA HIS A 6 3.67 -25.20 -25.74
C HIS A 6 4.21 -23.87 -25.21
N LYS A 7 3.44 -22.79 -25.38
CA LYS A 7 3.79 -21.46 -24.92
C LYS A 7 3.75 -21.45 -23.38
N THR A 8 4.90 -21.46 -22.75
CA THR A 8 5.01 -21.26 -21.30
C THR A 8 4.37 -19.92 -20.92
N LYS A 9 3.72 -19.84 -19.76
CA LYS A 9 3.11 -18.60 -19.26
C LYS A 9 4.22 -17.56 -19.09
N HIS A 10 4.40 -16.70 -20.09
CA HIS A 10 5.40 -15.64 -20.04
C HIS A 10 4.92 -14.58 -19.04
N ALA A 11 5.47 -14.61 -17.83
CA ALA A 11 5.29 -13.52 -16.88
C ALA A 11 5.88 -12.23 -17.49
N ILE A 12 5.07 -11.19 -17.58
CA ILE A 12 5.50 -9.86 -18.01
C ILE A 12 5.72 -9.02 -16.75
N SER A 13 6.82 -8.26 -16.70
CA SER A 13 7.10 -7.40 -15.55
C SER A 13 5.99 -6.37 -15.33
N TRP A 14 5.65 -6.10 -14.06
CA TRP A 14 4.53 -5.22 -13.74
C TRP A 14 4.74 -3.81 -14.30
N SER A 15 6.00 -3.35 -14.28
CA SER A 15 6.44 -2.06 -14.82
C SER A 15 6.13 -1.93 -16.31
N LYS A 16 6.27 -3.01 -17.10
CA LYS A 16 5.99 -2.99 -18.55
C LYS A 16 4.49 -2.89 -18.84
N LEU A 17 3.65 -3.51 -18.02
CA LEU A 17 2.20 -3.41 -18.18
C LEU A 17 1.68 -2.02 -17.77
N CYS A 18 2.41 -1.30 -16.92
CA CYS A 18 2.06 0.07 -16.53
C CYS A 18 2.36 1.12 -17.62
N LEU A 19 3.16 0.78 -18.63
CA LEU A 19 3.44 1.66 -19.76
C LEU A 19 2.16 1.91 -20.59
N SER A 20 2.10 3.02 -21.31
CA SER A 20 0.97 3.33 -22.20
C SER A 20 0.85 2.31 -23.34
N LYS A 21 -0.36 2.20 -23.94
CA LYS A 21 -0.56 1.35 -25.14
C LYS A 21 0.37 1.73 -26.29
N LYS A 22 0.68 3.03 -26.46
CA LYS A 22 1.66 3.52 -27.45
C LYS A 22 3.06 2.95 -27.22
N MET A 23 3.43 2.71 -25.96
CA MET A 23 4.70 2.08 -25.57
C MET A 23 4.58 0.56 -25.37
N ARG A 24 3.59 -0.09 -25.97
CA ARG A 24 3.34 -1.54 -25.87
C ARG A 24 3.06 -2.05 -24.45
N GLY A 25 2.57 -1.18 -23.56
CA GLY A 25 2.01 -1.58 -22.25
C GLY A 25 0.48 -1.61 -22.23
N LEU A 26 -0.12 -1.84 -21.07
CA LEU A 26 -1.58 -1.88 -20.88
C LEU A 26 -2.15 -0.55 -20.36
N GLY A 27 -1.31 0.39 -19.94
CA GLY A 27 -1.72 1.65 -19.30
C GLY A 27 -2.27 1.47 -17.90
N ILE A 28 -1.98 0.33 -17.25
CA ILE A 28 -2.41 0.06 -15.88
C ILE A 28 -1.63 0.98 -14.94
N LYS A 29 -2.30 1.53 -13.93
CA LYS A 29 -1.62 2.38 -12.94
C LYS A 29 -0.67 1.57 -12.09
N HIS A 30 0.47 2.16 -11.72
CA HIS A 30 1.46 1.49 -10.90
C HIS A 30 0.92 1.22 -9.49
N ASN A 31 0.74 -0.05 -9.14
CA ASN A 31 0.08 -0.47 -7.89
C ASN A 31 0.73 0.13 -6.63
N LEU A 32 2.05 0.26 -6.60
CA LEU A 32 2.74 0.86 -5.45
C LEU A 32 2.30 2.33 -5.24
N GLN A 33 2.15 3.10 -6.30
CA GLN A 33 1.76 4.52 -6.21
C GLN A 33 0.30 4.65 -5.80
N MET A 34 -0.57 3.80 -6.35
CA MET A 34 -1.99 3.77 -5.96
C MET A 34 -2.17 3.35 -4.50
N ASN A 35 -1.46 2.32 -4.06
CA ASN A 35 -1.52 1.85 -2.68
C ASN A 35 -1.01 2.93 -1.71
N LYS A 36 0.09 3.62 -2.04
CA LYS A 36 0.56 4.78 -1.25
C LYS A 36 -0.52 5.86 -1.13
N ALA A 37 -1.11 6.28 -2.24
CA ALA A 37 -2.18 7.29 -2.23
C ALA A 37 -3.41 6.84 -1.41
N MET A 38 -3.81 5.57 -1.53
CA MET A 38 -4.89 4.98 -0.74
C MET A 38 -4.57 5.01 0.75
N PHE A 39 -3.37 4.60 1.16
CA PHE A 39 -2.97 4.64 2.56
C PHE A 39 -2.87 6.08 3.07
N SER A 40 -2.40 7.03 2.27
CA SER A 40 -2.37 8.45 2.65
C SER A 40 -3.78 8.98 2.92
N LYS A 41 -4.77 8.61 2.10
CA LYS A 41 -6.17 8.95 2.33
C LYS A 41 -6.69 8.35 3.64
N GLN A 42 -6.33 7.10 3.93
CA GLN A 42 -6.77 6.42 5.14
C GLN A 42 -6.10 6.99 6.40
N VAL A 43 -4.80 7.29 6.35
CA VAL A 43 -4.06 7.98 7.41
C VAL A 43 -4.64 9.37 7.65
N ARG A 44 -4.95 10.12 6.59
CA ARG A 44 -5.63 11.42 6.72
C ARG A 44 -6.95 11.29 7.47
N ARG A 45 -7.78 10.29 7.16
CA ARG A 45 -9.03 10.03 7.90
C ARG A 45 -8.79 9.71 9.37
N LEU A 46 -7.72 8.98 9.69
CA LEU A 46 -7.34 8.70 11.08
C LEU A 46 -7.03 9.99 11.86
N LEU A 47 -6.40 10.96 11.21
CA LEU A 47 -6.03 12.24 11.79
C LEU A 47 -7.22 13.21 11.87
N THR A 48 -8.06 13.28 10.83
CA THR A 48 -9.17 14.24 10.77
C THR A 48 -10.45 13.76 11.46
N CYS A 49 -10.66 12.44 11.57
CA CYS A 49 -11.88 11.85 12.13
C CYS A 49 -11.55 10.85 13.27
N PRO A 50 -11.00 11.35 14.39
CA PRO A 50 -10.46 10.50 15.46
C PRO A 50 -11.51 9.70 16.24
N ASN A 51 -12.79 10.06 16.14
CA ASN A 51 -13.90 9.49 16.92
C ASN A 51 -14.68 8.37 16.18
N THR A 52 -14.18 7.94 15.02
CA THR A 52 -14.79 6.82 14.29
C THR A 52 -14.44 5.49 14.97
N THR A 53 -15.34 4.50 14.91
CA THR A 53 -15.09 3.14 15.42
C THR A 53 -13.81 2.54 14.83
N TRP A 54 -13.57 2.78 13.54
CA TRP A 54 -12.33 2.40 12.86
C TRP A 54 -11.09 3.07 13.49
N ALA A 55 -11.12 4.39 13.72
CA ALA A 55 -10.01 5.09 14.35
C ALA A 55 -9.74 4.58 15.78
N ASN A 56 -10.80 4.29 16.53
CA ASN A 56 -10.69 3.74 17.89
C ASN A 56 -10.07 2.33 17.88
N ALA A 57 -10.48 1.46 16.95
CA ALA A 57 -9.89 0.12 16.80
C ALA A 57 -8.39 0.18 16.44
N ILE A 58 -8.01 1.10 15.55
CA ILE A 58 -6.62 1.32 15.15
C ILE A 58 -5.80 1.83 16.35
N LYS A 59 -6.33 2.81 17.08
CA LYS A 59 -5.68 3.36 18.28
C LYS A 59 -5.47 2.28 19.34
N ALA A 60 -6.50 1.49 19.63
CA ALA A 60 -6.42 0.39 20.59
C ALA A 60 -5.37 -0.65 20.18
N LYS A 61 -5.25 -0.95 18.88
CA LYS A 61 -4.33 -1.97 18.38
C LYS A 61 -2.88 -1.52 18.28
N TYR A 62 -2.62 -0.25 17.93
CA TYR A 62 -1.28 0.19 17.54
C TYR A 62 -0.73 1.40 18.32
N ILE A 63 -1.56 2.14 19.03
CA ILE A 63 -1.18 3.45 19.63
C ILE A 63 -1.30 3.43 21.17
N PHE A 64 -2.19 2.61 21.72
CA PHE A 64 -2.39 2.47 23.17
C PHE A 64 -1.30 1.57 23.81
N PRO A 65 -0.78 1.86 25.03
CA PRO A 65 -1.28 2.82 26.02
C PRO A 65 -0.56 4.17 26.13
N ARG A 66 0.53 4.46 25.40
CA ARG A 66 1.40 5.62 25.77
C ARG A 66 2.06 6.40 24.62
N THR A 67 1.39 6.64 23.50
CA THR A 67 1.98 7.49 22.46
C THR A 67 0.94 8.27 21.65
N SER A 68 1.32 9.46 21.18
CA SER A 68 0.62 10.11 20.08
C SER A 68 0.74 9.26 18.80
N ILE A 69 -0.16 9.47 17.82
CA ILE A 69 -0.09 8.77 16.51
C ILE A 69 1.31 8.89 15.87
N PHE A 70 2.00 10.00 16.10
CA PHE A 70 3.33 10.28 15.55
C PHE A 70 4.46 9.58 16.32
N GLU A 71 4.26 9.25 17.59
CA GLU A 71 5.26 8.57 18.43
C GLU A 71 5.12 7.05 18.43
N ALA A 72 4.01 6.53 17.91
CA ALA A 72 3.73 5.11 17.86
C ALA A 72 4.88 4.35 17.17
N LYS A 73 5.35 3.26 17.81
CA LYS A 73 6.48 2.46 17.32
C LYS A 73 6.02 1.45 16.26
N ARG A 74 6.91 1.20 15.29
CA ARG A 74 6.73 0.15 14.28
C ARG A 74 7.24 -1.17 14.85
N CYS A 75 6.36 -2.13 15.08
CA CYS A 75 6.76 -3.48 15.50
C CYS A 75 6.99 -4.40 14.28
N ARG A 76 7.86 -5.40 14.44
CA ARG A 76 8.16 -6.37 13.36
C ARG A 76 6.91 -7.19 12.98
N SER A 77 6.09 -7.53 13.97
CA SER A 77 4.80 -8.22 13.85
C SER A 77 3.64 -7.32 13.42
N SER A 78 3.85 -6.01 13.23
CA SER A 78 2.79 -5.12 12.76
C SER A 78 2.32 -5.51 11.36
N SER A 79 1.02 -5.31 11.12
CA SER A 79 0.42 -5.53 9.80
C SER A 79 1.12 -4.69 8.72
N HIS A 80 1.07 -5.17 7.48
CA HIS A 80 1.63 -4.43 6.34
C HIS A 80 0.96 -3.06 6.20
N TRP A 81 -0.36 -2.99 6.47
CA TRP A 81 -1.11 -1.75 6.53
C TRP A 81 -0.50 -0.73 7.51
N TRP A 82 -0.20 -1.15 8.75
CA TRP A 82 0.39 -0.27 9.76
C TRP A 82 1.80 0.18 9.37
N LYS A 83 2.59 -0.70 8.74
CA LYS A 83 3.94 -0.33 8.26
C LYS A 83 3.86 0.79 7.22
N CYS A 84 3.00 0.66 6.22
CA CYS A 84 2.80 1.72 5.22
C CYS A 84 2.21 3.00 5.84
N ALA A 85 1.25 2.89 6.75
CA ALA A 85 0.68 4.04 7.44
C ALA A 85 1.74 4.78 8.30
N HIS A 86 2.61 4.02 8.98
CA HIS A 86 3.71 4.54 9.79
C HIS A 86 4.75 5.26 8.93
N ASP A 87 5.11 4.69 7.78
CA ASP A 87 6.04 5.32 6.82
C ASP A 87 5.48 6.66 6.32
N ILE A 88 4.17 6.73 6.02
CA ILE A 88 3.48 7.96 5.63
C ILE A 88 3.48 8.98 6.77
N LEU A 89 3.18 8.56 8.01
CA LEU A 89 3.20 9.43 9.19
C LEU A 89 4.60 9.98 9.50
N LYS A 90 5.66 9.27 9.10
CA LYS A 90 7.06 9.69 9.25
C LYS A 90 7.63 10.41 8.03
N GLY A 91 6.81 10.67 7.00
CA GLY A 91 7.26 11.35 5.79
C GLY A 91 8.22 10.52 4.91
N LYS A 92 8.31 9.21 5.14
CA LYS A 92 9.10 8.28 4.31
C LYS A 92 8.26 7.89 3.10
N ILE A 93 8.19 8.76 2.11
CA ILE A 93 7.46 8.54 0.84
C ILE A 93 8.42 8.00 -0.21
#